data_AF-A0A2M7SFS2-F1
#
_entry.id   AF-A0A2M7SFS2-F1
#
_cell.length_a   1.000
_cell.length_b   1.000
_cell.length_c   1.000
_cell.angle_alpha   90.00
_cell.angle_beta   90.00
_cell.angle_gamma   90.00
#
_symmetry.space_group_name_H-M   'P 1'
#
loop_
_entity.id
_entity.type
_entity.pdbx_description
1 polymer ?
#
loop_
_entity_poly.entity_id
_entity_poly.type
_entity_poly.pdbx_seq_one_letter_code
_entity_poly.pdbx_strand_id
1 'polypeptide(L)'
;MMALVYDIDPNLHTFDSPIIKRKLSKDTLRWWSNFQISVRDKVQSFTIGKEAFYIPINLKLAIVKNPNKADIVLSSGAGGKNALIVEVPKSPDTTHPHRQKEVVQLINQRLSGRKTITPYDIQSARKVYKVDAKPDYYYKSKFASPQYSNAFINWLVEQFDKDSSFFYRARQEYKGKKTMFDRQTF
;
A
#
# COMPACT_ATOMS: atom_id res chain seq x y z
N MET A 1 0.73 18.06 -19.14
CA MET A 1 0.96 18.94 -17.98
C MET A 1 2.15 18.36 -17.22
N MET A 2 3.28 19.07 -17.16
CA MET A 2 4.47 18.60 -16.42
C MET A 2 4.20 18.70 -14.92
N ALA A 3 4.29 17.58 -14.20
CA ALA A 3 4.30 17.59 -12.74
C ALA A 3 5.76 17.74 -12.28
N LEU A 4 6.07 18.86 -11.62
CA LEU A 4 7.34 19.05 -10.93
C LEU A 4 7.30 18.30 -9.60
N VAL A 5 7.92 17.11 -9.57
CA VAL A 5 8.21 16.39 -8.32
C VAL A 5 9.51 16.96 -7.79
N TYR A 6 9.45 17.77 -6.73
CA TYR A 6 10.65 18.27 -6.06
C TYR A 6 11.01 17.44 -4.84
N ASP A 7 12.32 17.25 -4.69
CA ASP A 7 13.05 16.55 -3.63
C ASP A 7 13.07 17.38 -2.32
N ILE A 8 11.88 17.77 -1.84
CA ILE A 8 11.73 18.48 -0.57
C ILE A 8 11.23 17.46 0.44
N ASP A 9 12.06 17.21 1.47
CA ASP A 9 11.74 16.29 2.56
C ASP A 9 10.35 16.60 3.12
N PRO A 10 9.39 15.66 3.05
CA PRO A 10 8.05 15.88 3.55
C PRO A 10 8.10 16.40 4.98
N ASN A 11 8.97 15.90 5.85
CA ASN A 11 9.01 16.29 7.26
C ASN A 11 9.36 17.76 7.53
N LEU A 12 9.87 18.50 6.53
CA LEU A 12 10.15 19.94 6.65
C LEU A 12 8.90 20.82 6.44
N HIS A 13 7.75 20.21 6.08
CA HIS A 13 6.32 20.60 6.05
C HIS A 13 5.84 22.08 6.15
N THR A 14 6.69 23.10 6.06
CA THR A 14 6.25 24.49 6.08
C THR A 14 7.10 25.31 5.12
N PHE A 15 6.45 26.10 4.25
CA PHE A 15 7.12 27.16 3.49
C PHE A 15 7.79 28.21 4.39
N ASP A 16 7.58 28.10 5.71
CA ASP A 16 8.26 28.87 6.73
C ASP A 16 9.68 28.44 7.03
N SER A 17 10.10 27.27 6.56
CA SER A 17 11.48 26.81 6.69
C SER A 17 12.47 27.85 6.12
N PRO A 18 13.47 28.30 6.91
CA PRO A 18 14.49 29.25 6.46
C PRO A 18 15.26 28.75 5.22
N ILE A 19 15.38 27.43 5.07
CA ILE A 19 16.08 26.80 3.95
C ILE A 19 15.29 26.98 2.65
N ILE A 20 13.97 26.84 2.72
CA ILE A 20 13.07 26.97 1.57
C ILE A 20 12.97 28.45 1.15
N LYS A 21 12.88 29.37 2.12
CA LYS A 21 12.89 30.82 1.88
C LYS A 21 14.17 31.34 1.22
N ARG A 22 15.31 30.66 1.42
CA ARG A 22 16.58 30.98 0.75
C ARG A 22 16.70 30.41 -0.65
N LYS A 23 16.08 29.25 -0.93
CA LYS A 23 16.18 28.56 -2.23
C LYS A 23 15.17 29.04 -3.27
N LEU A 24 14.01 29.55 -2.86
CA LEU A 24 12.92 29.93 -3.75
C LEU A 24 12.68 31.44 -3.74
N SER A 25 12.32 32.00 -4.89
CA SER A 25 11.94 33.42 -4.98
C SER A 25 10.65 33.70 -4.21
N LYS A 26 10.49 34.95 -3.76
CA LYS A 26 9.28 35.40 -3.02
C LYS A 26 8.00 35.14 -3.82
N ASP A 27 8.02 35.36 -5.12
CA ASP A 27 6.86 35.14 -6.00
C ASP A 27 6.52 33.65 -6.11
N THR A 28 7.54 32.79 -6.20
CA THR A 28 7.34 31.33 -6.20
C THR A 28 6.72 30.87 -4.89
N LEU A 29 7.23 31.34 -3.74
CA LEU A 29 6.68 31.01 -2.43
C LEU A 29 5.22 31.46 -2.27
N ARG A 30 4.91 32.68 -2.74
CA ARG A 30 3.55 33.23 -2.71
C ARG A 30 2.61 32.42 -3.59
N TRP A 31 3.03 32.10 -4.82
CA TRP A 31 2.25 31.26 -5.72
C TRP A 31 1.99 29.87 -5.12
N TRP A 32 3.01 29.25 -4.53
CA TRP A 32 2.90 27.93 -3.89
C TRP A 32 1.98 27.93 -2.68
N SER A 33 2.06 28.96 -1.82
CA SER A 33 1.14 29.11 -0.69
C SER A 33 -0.30 29.23 -1.17
N ASN A 34 -0.55 30.07 -2.18
CA ASN A 34 -1.87 30.21 -2.79
C ASN A 34 -2.34 28.90 -3.45
N PHE A 35 -1.44 28.16 -4.11
CA PHE A 35 -1.74 26.88 -4.72
C PHE A 35 -2.12 25.83 -3.66
N GLN A 36 -1.35 25.70 -2.58
CA GLN A 36 -1.66 24.82 -1.46
C GLN A 36 -3.00 25.14 -0.81
N ILE A 37 -3.29 26.42 -0.59
CA ILE A 37 -4.60 26.87 -0.08
C ILE A 37 -5.69 26.44 -1.07
N SER A 38 -5.52 26.68 -2.37
CA SER A 38 -6.51 26.29 -3.38
C SER A 38 -6.75 24.77 -3.47
N VAL A 39 -5.72 23.95 -3.25
CA VAL A 39 -5.84 22.49 -3.22
C VAL A 39 -6.54 22.06 -1.93
N ARG A 40 -6.16 22.63 -0.78
CA ARG A 40 -6.78 22.34 0.52
C ARG A 40 -8.26 22.70 0.52
N ASP A 41 -8.61 23.89 0.03
CA ASP A 41 -10.00 24.35 -0.02
C ASP A 41 -10.84 23.48 -0.97
N LYS A 42 -10.27 23.04 -2.09
CA LYS A 42 -10.91 22.07 -2.98
C LYS A 42 -11.13 20.74 -2.28
N VAL A 43 -10.11 20.18 -1.63
CA VAL A 43 -10.23 18.92 -0.87
C VAL A 43 -11.25 19.06 0.26
N GLN A 44 -11.20 20.13 1.04
CA GLN A 44 -12.13 20.39 2.13
C GLN A 44 -13.56 20.61 1.64
N SER A 45 -13.78 21.27 0.50
CA SER A 45 -15.13 21.38 -0.08
C SER A 45 -15.68 20.05 -0.60
N PHE A 46 -14.83 19.08 -0.94
CA PHE A 46 -15.27 17.69 -1.18
C PHE A 46 -15.59 16.95 0.12
N THR A 47 -14.94 17.28 1.25
CA THR A 47 -15.08 16.58 2.53
C THR A 47 -16.13 17.21 3.46
N ILE A 48 -16.36 18.51 3.38
CA ILE A 48 -17.28 19.28 4.23
C ILE A 48 -18.64 19.31 3.53
N GLY A 49 -19.31 18.16 3.56
CA GLY A 49 -20.60 17.98 2.91
C GLY A 49 -21.22 16.66 3.34
N LYS A 50 -21.70 16.63 4.59
CA LYS A 50 -22.40 15.54 5.30
C LYS A 50 -21.48 14.48 5.90
N GLU A 51 -21.95 13.93 7.01
CA GLU A 51 -21.64 12.57 7.49
C GLU A 51 -22.05 11.55 6.40
N ALA A 52 -21.41 11.62 5.24
CA ALA A 52 -21.62 10.71 4.15
C ALA A 52 -20.72 9.51 4.43
N PHE A 53 -21.35 8.41 4.84
CA PHE A 53 -20.76 7.08 4.66
C PHE A 53 -20.30 6.98 3.21
N TYR A 54 -19.00 7.14 2.97
CA TYR A 54 -18.43 6.89 1.65
C TYR A 54 -17.93 5.46 1.64
N ILE A 55 -18.29 4.72 0.59
CA ILE A 55 -17.66 3.45 0.29
C ILE A 55 -16.38 3.81 -0.48
N PRO A 56 -15.19 3.53 0.06
CA PRO A 56 -13.96 3.78 -0.69
C PRO A 56 -13.94 2.88 -1.92
N ILE A 57 -14.07 3.49 -3.11
CA ILE A 57 -13.91 2.75 -4.37
C ILE A 57 -12.42 2.77 -4.74
N ASN A 58 -11.78 1.61 -4.64
CA ASN A 58 -10.42 1.44 -5.15
C ASN A 58 -10.48 1.24 -6.67
N LEU A 59 -10.26 2.31 -7.42
CA LEU A 59 -10.18 2.26 -8.88
C LEU A 59 -8.73 2.00 -9.32
N LYS A 60 -8.54 0.96 -10.12
CA LYS A 60 -7.25 0.68 -10.78
C LYS A 60 -7.22 1.42 -12.11
N LEU A 61 -6.37 2.43 -12.24
CA LEU A 61 -6.17 3.10 -13.51
C LEU A 61 -5.45 2.15 -14.48
N ALA A 62 -6.00 1.93 -15.67
CA ALA A 62 -5.38 1.14 -16.72
C ALA A 62 -5.51 1.85 -18.06
N ILE A 63 -4.44 1.84 -18.85
CA ILE A 63 -4.48 2.31 -20.23
C ILE A 63 -5.04 1.17 -21.08
N VAL A 64 -6.25 1.32 -21.60
CA VAL A 64 -6.95 0.30 -22.39
C VAL A 64 -7.04 0.75 -23.85
N LYS A 65 -6.68 -0.13 -24.79
CA LYS A 65 -6.71 0.19 -26.24
C LYS A 65 -8.13 0.38 -26.78
N ASN A 66 -9.12 -0.31 -26.21
CA ASN A 66 -10.52 -0.20 -26.59
C ASN A 66 -11.30 0.52 -25.46
N PRO A 67 -11.74 1.77 -25.67
CA PRO A 67 -12.48 2.54 -24.67
C PRO A 67 -13.79 1.88 -24.21
N ASN A 68 -14.43 1.08 -25.07
CA ASN A 68 -15.70 0.41 -24.77
C ASN A 68 -15.59 -0.69 -23.70
N LYS A 69 -14.36 -1.04 -23.31
CA LYS A 69 -14.09 -2.01 -22.23
C LYS A 69 -13.70 -1.33 -20.91
N ALA A 70 -13.72 0.01 -20.85
CA ALA A 70 -13.36 0.76 -19.65
C ALA A 70 -14.61 1.14 -18.86
N ASP A 71 -14.54 1.01 -17.53
CA ASP A 71 -15.62 1.46 -16.63
C ASP A 71 -15.71 3.00 -16.59
N ILE A 72 -14.57 3.69 -16.75
CA ILE A 72 -14.48 5.14 -16.83
C ILE A 72 -13.47 5.51 -17.92
N VAL A 73 -13.88 6.35 -18.88
CA VAL A 73 -13.00 6.88 -19.94
C VAL A 73 -12.59 8.30 -19.57
N LEU A 74 -11.28 8.52 -19.40
CA LEU A 74 -10.70 9.85 -19.24
C LEU A 74 -10.19 10.33 -20.60
N SER A 75 -10.74 11.42 -21.12
CA SER A 75 -10.34 12.02 -22.40
C SER A 75 -10.04 13.51 -22.23
N SER A 76 -9.06 14.03 -22.98
CA SER A 76 -8.81 15.48 -23.07
C SER A 76 -9.72 16.13 -24.12
N GLY A 77 -10.35 17.26 -23.78
CA GLY A 77 -11.21 18.03 -24.70
C GLY A 77 -11.55 19.42 -24.13
N ALA A 78 -12.04 20.33 -24.98
CA ALA A 78 -12.27 21.73 -24.63
C ALA A 78 -13.35 21.94 -23.53
N GLY A 79 -14.23 20.96 -23.29
CA GLY A 79 -15.28 20.99 -22.25
C GLY A 79 -14.99 20.12 -21.02
N GLY A 80 -13.75 19.65 -20.83
CA GLY A 80 -13.40 18.76 -19.73
C GLY A 80 -13.39 19.46 -18.36
N LYS A 81 -13.83 18.76 -17.31
CA LYS A 81 -13.57 19.19 -15.92
C LYS A 81 -12.13 18.84 -15.55
N ASN A 82 -11.44 19.76 -14.87
CA ASN A 82 -10.08 19.51 -14.38
C ASN A 82 -10.07 18.30 -13.43
N ALA A 83 -9.42 17.22 -13.83
CA ALA A 83 -9.15 16.07 -12.97
C ALA A 83 -7.77 16.24 -12.32
N LEU A 84 -7.71 16.08 -11.00
CA LEU A 84 -6.47 16.07 -10.25
C LEU A 84 -6.18 14.63 -9.81
N ILE A 85 -5.12 14.03 -10.35
CA ILE A 85 -4.60 12.76 -9.83
C ILE A 85 -3.76 13.11 -8.60
N VAL A 86 -4.26 12.74 -7.42
CA VAL A 86 -3.52 12.90 -6.16
C VAL A 86 -2.78 11.60 -5.88
N GLU A 87 -1.51 11.55 -6.29
CA GLU A 87 -0.60 10.51 -5.83
C GLU A 87 -0.18 10.86 -4.40
N VAL A 88 -0.83 10.26 -3.41
CA VAL A 88 -0.41 10.40 -2.01
C VAL A 88 0.76 9.43 -1.79
N PRO A 89 1.99 9.91 -1.55
CA PRO A 89 3.10 9.03 -1.20
C PRO A 89 2.75 8.32 0.11
N LYS A 90 2.61 7.00 0.05
CA LYS A 90 2.35 6.17 1.23
C LYS A 90 3.68 5.70 1.80
N SER A 91 3.94 6.01 3.07
CA SER A 91 5.12 5.50 3.75
C SER A 91 5.01 3.97 3.94
N PRO A 92 6.06 3.19 3.61
CA PRO A 92 6.13 1.76 3.93
C PRO A 92 5.96 1.50 5.43
N ASP A 93 6.40 2.41 6.29
CA ASP A 93 6.28 2.25 7.74
C ASP A 93 4.82 2.33 8.21
N THR A 94 3.93 2.89 7.40
CA THR A 94 2.49 2.91 7.67
C THR A 94 1.76 1.75 7.02
N THR A 95 2.13 1.37 5.79
CA THR A 95 1.40 0.35 5.02
C THR A 95 1.91 -1.07 5.30
N HIS A 96 3.20 -1.21 5.56
CA HIS A 96 3.92 -2.45 5.79
C HIS A 96 4.87 -2.31 7.01
N PRO A 97 4.34 -1.97 8.20
CA PRO A 97 5.17 -1.64 9.36
C PRO A 97 6.07 -2.80 9.81
N HIS A 98 5.68 -4.05 9.52
CA HIS A 98 6.25 -5.21 10.19
C HIS A 98 7.41 -5.82 9.44
N ARG A 99 8.50 -6.12 10.14
CA ARG A 99 9.58 -6.99 9.66
C ARG A 99 9.29 -8.45 10.02
N GLN A 100 10.02 -9.39 9.42
CA GLN A 100 9.78 -10.82 9.62
C GLN A 100 9.81 -11.25 11.10
N LYS A 101 10.68 -10.67 11.92
CA LYS A 101 10.75 -10.95 13.36
C LYS A 101 9.46 -10.54 14.09
N GLU A 102 8.93 -9.36 13.75
CA GLU A 102 7.69 -8.84 14.34
C GLU A 102 6.48 -9.65 13.89
N VAL A 103 6.43 -10.05 12.60
CA VAL A 103 5.39 -10.97 12.10
C VAL A 103 5.35 -12.27 12.90
N VAL A 104 6.50 -12.88 13.18
CA VAL A 104 6.58 -14.10 14.02
C VAL A 104 6.06 -13.85 15.42
N GLN A 105 6.46 -12.74 16.05
CA GLN A 105 6.02 -12.39 17.39
C GLN A 105 4.50 -12.19 17.45
N LEU A 106 3.94 -11.39 16.52
CA LEU A 106 2.52 -11.08 16.46
C LEU A 106 1.67 -12.34 16.21
N ILE A 107 2.12 -13.24 15.34
CA ILE A 107 1.39 -14.49 15.09
C ILE A 107 1.47 -15.39 16.32
N ASN A 108 2.64 -15.60 16.93
CA ASN A 108 2.75 -16.44 18.13
C ASN A 108 1.90 -15.91 19.28
N GLN A 109 1.80 -14.59 19.45
CA GLN A 109 0.87 -13.97 20.39
C GLN A 109 -0.59 -14.31 20.08
N ARG A 110 -1.01 -14.13 18.82
CA ARG A 110 -2.39 -14.42 18.36
C ARG A 110 -2.76 -15.91 18.39
N LEU A 111 -1.79 -16.80 18.19
CA LEU A 111 -2.03 -18.23 18.27
C LEU A 111 -2.08 -18.73 19.71
N SER A 112 -1.60 -17.94 20.68
CA SER A 112 -1.73 -18.20 22.13
C SER A 112 -1.34 -19.63 22.53
N GLY A 113 -0.23 -20.13 21.97
CA GLY A 113 0.28 -21.47 22.27
C GLY A 113 -0.32 -22.62 21.44
N ARG A 114 -1.39 -22.40 20.65
CA ARG A 114 -1.93 -23.41 19.72
C ARG A 114 -0.87 -23.92 18.73
N LYS A 115 0.04 -23.04 18.34
CA LYS A 115 1.24 -23.37 17.58
C LYS A 115 2.30 -22.28 17.78
N THR A 116 3.55 -22.71 17.92
CA THR A 116 4.70 -21.82 17.85
C THR A 116 5.30 -21.86 16.46
N ILE A 117 5.26 -20.74 15.76
CA ILE A 117 5.87 -20.55 14.46
C ILE A 117 7.26 -19.90 14.58
N THR A 118 8.08 -20.11 13.55
CA THR A 118 9.45 -19.61 13.43
C THR A 118 9.61 -18.74 12.18
N PRO A 119 10.70 -17.98 12.02
CA PRO A 119 10.96 -17.23 10.79
C PRO A 119 10.94 -18.11 9.54
N TYR A 120 11.33 -19.38 9.66
CA TYR A 120 11.31 -20.34 8.55
C TYR A 120 9.89 -20.68 8.08
N ASP A 121 8.89 -20.69 8.98
CA ASP A 121 7.47 -20.82 8.58
C ASP A 121 7.04 -19.67 7.69
N ILE A 122 7.38 -18.44 8.09
CA ILE A 122 7.04 -17.23 7.34
C ILE A 122 7.71 -17.24 5.97
N GLN A 123 8.98 -17.63 5.91
CA GLN A 123 9.71 -17.74 4.64
C GLN A 123 9.06 -18.80 3.73
N SER A 124 8.71 -19.96 4.28
CA SER A 124 8.09 -21.05 3.52
C SER A 124 6.74 -20.62 2.95
N ALA A 125 5.85 -20.07 3.80
CA ALA A 125 4.54 -19.56 3.36
C ALA A 125 4.68 -18.43 2.34
N ARG A 126 5.61 -17.50 2.56
CA ARG A 126 5.89 -16.40 1.63
C ARG A 126 6.25 -16.90 0.23
N LYS A 127 7.11 -17.91 0.14
CA LYS A 127 7.60 -18.44 -1.14
C LYS A 127 6.56 -19.33 -1.83
N VAL A 128 5.91 -20.23 -1.11
CA VAL A 128 4.88 -21.13 -1.64
C VAL A 128 3.70 -20.33 -2.21
N TYR A 129 3.18 -19.36 -1.44
CA TYR A 129 1.98 -18.60 -1.82
C TYR A 129 2.27 -17.31 -2.61
N LYS A 130 3.50 -17.17 -3.11
CA LYS A 130 3.96 -16.03 -3.93
C LYS A 130 3.59 -14.67 -3.33
N VAL A 131 3.78 -14.53 -2.02
CA VAL A 131 3.44 -13.30 -1.28
C VAL A 131 4.24 -12.10 -1.80
N ASP A 132 5.44 -12.33 -2.33
CA ASP A 132 6.28 -11.32 -3.00
C ASP A 132 5.56 -10.59 -4.16
N ALA A 133 4.55 -11.21 -4.77
CA ALA A 133 3.78 -10.65 -5.88
C ALA A 133 2.48 -9.95 -5.43
N LYS A 134 2.20 -9.87 -4.12
CA LYS A 134 0.98 -9.30 -3.54
C LYS A 134 1.31 -7.98 -2.83
N PRO A 135 1.11 -6.82 -3.48
CA PRO A 135 1.49 -5.51 -2.93
C PRO A 135 0.75 -5.13 -1.65
N ASP A 136 -0.43 -5.72 -1.40
CA ASP A 136 -1.18 -5.49 -0.16
C ASP A 136 -0.55 -6.18 1.05
N TYR A 137 0.33 -7.16 0.82
CA TYR A 137 0.93 -8.01 1.85
C TYR A 137 2.41 -7.74 2.04
N TYR A 138 3.11 -7.36 0.97
CA TYR A 138 4.55 -7.38 0.89
C TYR A 138 5.10 -6.13 0.21
N TYR A 139 6.09 -5.54 0.87
CA TYR A 139 6.90 -4.46 0.33
C TYR A 139 8.38 -4.79 0.49
N LYS A 140 9.18 -4.53 -0.54
CA LYS A 140 10.65 -4.64 -0.48
C LYS A 140 11.28 -3.43 -1.15
N SER A 141 11.92 -2.59 -0.34
CA SER A 141 12.80 -1.52 -0.84
C SER A 141 14.08 -2.12 -1.45
N LYS A 142 14.75 -1.34 -2.30
CA LYS A 142 16.02 -1.73 -2.94
C LYS A 142 17.13 -2.03 -1.94
N PHE A 143 17.16 -1.33 -0.81
CA PHE A 143 18.26 -1.39 0.17
C PHE A 143 17.84 -1.90 1.56
N ALA A 144 16.55 -2.06 1.80
CA ALA A 144 16.04 -2.48 3.11
C ALA A 144 15.56 -3.93 3.10
N SER A 145 15.45 -4.50 4.31
CA SER A 145 14.80 -5.79 4.51
C SER A 145 13.32 -5.73 4.09
N PRO A 146 12.72 -6.86 3.71
CA PRO A 146 11.30 -6.90 3.40
C PRO A 146 10.42 -6.52 4.60
N GLN A 147 9.32 -5.87 4.26
CA GLN A 147 8.30 -5.33 5.14
C GLN A 147 6.94 -5.96 4.80
N TYR A 148 6.10 -6.13 5.79
CA TYR A 148 4.83 -6.84 5.70
C TYR A 148 3.70 -6.03 6.32
N SER A 149 2.53 -6.13 5.72
CA SER A 149 1.32 -5.44 6.20
C SER A 149 0.60 -6.22 7.29
N ASN A 150 -0.35 -5.55 7.97
CA ASN A 150 -1.29 -6.24 8.86
C ASN A 150 -2.17 -7.25 8.11
N ALA A 151 -2.49 -7.00 6.84
CA ALA A 151 -3.30 -7.90 6.02
C ALA A 151 -2.59 -9.25 5.82
N PHE A 152 -1.27 -9.26 5.67
CA PHE A 152 -0.50 -10.50 5.61
C PHE A 152 -0.60 -11.31 6.91
N ILE A 153 -0.51 -10.65 8.07
CA ILE A 153 -0.60 -11.30 9.38
C ILE A 153 -2.00 -11.89 9.59
N ASN A 154 -3.05 -11.12 9.28
CA ASN A 154 -4.43 -11.58 9.36
C ASN A 154 -4.65 -12.80 8.48
N TRP A 155 -4.20 -12.73 7.22
CA TRP A 155 -4.30 -13.85 6.29
C TRP A 155 -3.60 -15.12 6.81
N LEU A 156 -2.40 -15.01 7.38
CA LEU A 156 -1.69 -16.17 7.94
C LEU A 156 -2.44 -16.82 9.11
N VAL A 157 -3.06 -16.01 9.98
CA VAL A 157 -3.88 -16.51 11.10
C VAL A 157 -5.14 -17.18 10.56
N GLU A 158 -5.84 -16.55 9.61
CA GLU A 158 -7.02 -17.13 8.96
C GLU A 158 -6.72 -18.45 8.26
N GLN A 159 -5.57 -18.58 7.59
CA GLN A 159 -5.16 -19.84 6.98
C GLN A 159 -4.91 -20.93 8.01
N PHE A 160 -4.31 -20.59 9.16
CA PHE A 160 -4.10 -21.52 10.25
C PHE A 160 -5.40 -21.93 10.95
N ASP A 161 -6.33 -21.00 11.13
CA ASP A 161 -7.63 -21.29 11.72
C ASP A 161 -8.48 -22.18 10.80
N LYS A 162 -8.33 -22.04 9.48
CA LYS A 162 -8.94 -22.95 8.49
C LYS A 162 -8.27 -24.33 8.44
N ASP A 163 -6.95 -24.36 8.55
CA ASP A 163 -6.16 -25.59 8.55
C ASP A 163 -4.97 -25.47 9.51
N SER A 164 -5.04 -26.18 10.64
CA SER A 164 -3.96 -26.20 11.63
C SER A 164 -2.64 -26.79 11.10
N SER A 165 -2.69 -27.53 9.98
CA SER A 165 -1.51 -28.06 9.29
C SER A 165 -0.92 -27.08 8.27
N PHE A 166 -1.51 -25.90 8.06
CA PHE A 166 -1.12 -24.92 7.03
C PHE A 166 0.39 -24.66 6.98
N PHE A 167 1.00 -24.23 8.09
CA PHE A 167 2.43 -23.94 8.13
C PHE A 167 3.30 -25.18 7.90
N TYR A 168 2.84 -26.35 8.33
CA TYR A 168 3.55 -27.60 8.07
C TYR A 168 3.54 -27.92 6.57
N ARG A 169 2.38 -27.83 5.92
CA ARG A 169 2.26 -28.02 4.46
C ARG A 169 3.14 -27.04 3.69
N ALA A 170 3.07 -25.76 4.04
CA ALA A 170 3.91 -24.73 3.44
C ALA A 170 5.41 -25.05 3.56
N ARG A 171 5.87 -25.56 4.72
CA ARG A 171 7.26 -26.01 4.89
C ARG A 171 7.61 -27.20 4.00
N GLN A 172 6.74 -28.20 3.87
CA GLN A 172 7.02 -29.37 3.05
C GLN A 172 7.11 -29.00 1.57
N GLU A 173 6.16 -28.20 1.08
CA GLU A 173 6.15 -27.72 -0.29
C GLU A 173 7.38 -26.86 -0.59
N TYR A 174 7.78 -25.97 0.33
CA TYR A 174 8.99 -25.17 0.18
C TYR A 174 10.27 -26.01 0.10
N LYS A 175 10.33 -27.15 0.80
CA LYS A 175 11.44 -28.12 0.73
C LYS A 175 11.43 -28.98 -0.54
N GLY A 176 10.47 -28.78 -1.45
CA GLY A 176 10.32 -29.60 -2.66
C GLY A 176 9.71 -30.97 -2.38
N LYS A 177 9.24 -31.24 -1.17
CA LYS A 177 8.43 -32.43 -0.87
C LYS A 177 7.01 -32.11 -1.30
N LYS A 178 6.63 -32.53 -2.52
CA LYS A 178 5.24 -32.54 -2.99
C LYS A 178 4.39 -33.19 -1.91
N THR A 179 3.65 -32.40 -1.16
CA THR A 179 2.66 -32.92 -0.23
C THR A 179 1.49 -33.33 -1.11
N MET A 180 1.38 -34.63 -1.39
CA MET A 180 0.23 -35.22 -2.09
C MET A 180 -1.01 -35.09 -1.19
N PHE A 181 -1.64 -33.92 -1.11
CA PHE A 181 -3.02 -33.79 -0.64
C PHE A 181 -3.71 -32.63 -1.35
N ASP A 182 -4.45 -33.05 -2.39
CA ASP A 182 -5.55 -32.46 -3.13
C ASP A 182 -5.56 -31.01 -3.62
N ARG A 183 -5.78 -30.96 -4.94
CA ARG A 183 -6.45 -29.88 -5.67
C ARG A 183 -7.91 -29.85 -5.22
N GLN A 184 -8.32 -28.80 -4.52
CA GLN A 184 -9.69 -28.30 -4.58
C GLN A 184 -9.57 -26.77 -4.70
N THR A 185 -9.71 -26.14 -5.89
CA THR A 185 -10.99 -25.63 -6.44
C THR A 185 -11.91 -25.18 -5.32
N PHE A 186 -12.15 -23.89 -5.07
CA PHE A 186 -12.59 -22.83 -6.00
C PHE A 186 -11.91 -21.49 -5.74
#